data_AF-A0A0A9VUK4-F1
#
_entry.id   AF-A0A0A9VUK4-F1
#
_cell.length_a   1.000
_cell.length_b   1.000
_cell.length_c   1.000
_cell.angle_alpha   90.00
_cell.angle_beta   90.00
_cell.angle_gamma   90.00
#
_symmetry.space_group_name_H-M   'P 1'
#
loop_
_entity.id
_entity.type
_entity.pdbx_description
1 polymer ?
#
loop_
_entity_poly.entity_id
_entity_poly.type
_entity_poly.pdbx_seq_one_letter_code
_entity_poly.pdbx_strand_id
1 'polypeptide(L)'
;EEFACVLRPHTSVVVGSANDKQICQIANEHYNTTESAEVTCICPGPGIVYTFKLTAALFKLLSAIDAVPDDGRTEREEFTLIYFWILPLLLLMIVIISWERDRRNEKREFIHVLEDSFPRETHPYIIGVFTGRNLSSGTEASVAMKVHGLASSSRVHILRKTSYKALNWGQDDWFIFYTKERL
;
A
#
# COMPACT_ATOMS: atom_id res chain seq x y z
N GLU A 1 -49.77 -18.28 -12.02
CA GLU A 1 -48.69 -18.56 -11.05
C GLU A 1 -47.76 -19.55 -11.75
N GLU A 2 -46.45 -19.42 -11.70
CA GLU A 2 -45.59 -20.37 -12.43
C GLU A 2 -45.24 -21.57 -11.54
N PHE A 3 -45.36 -22.77 -12.09
CA PHE A 3 -44.99 -24.02 -11.44
C PHE A 3 -43.82 -24.66 -12.18
N ALA A 4 -42.94 -25.36 -11.47
CA ALA A 4 -41.88 -26.15 -12.09
C ALA A 4 -41.85 -27.58 -11.53
N CYS A 5 -41.58 -28.54 -12.42
CA CYS A 5 -41.51 -29.96 -12.12
C CYS A 5 -40.09 -30.50 -12.33
N VAL A 6 -39.55 -31.20 -11.34
CA VAL A 6 -38.20 -31.75 -11.38
C VAL A 6 -38.24 -33.24 -11.00
N LEU A 7 -37.72 -34.10 -11.88
CA LEU A 7 -37.51 -35.52 -11.60
C LEU A 7 -36.16 -35.72 -10.90
N ARG A 8 -36.15 -36.48 -9.80
CA ARG A 8 -34.91 -37.10 -9.29
C ARG A 8 -34.98 -38.61 -9.42
N PRO A 9 -34.03 -39.24 -10.14
CA PRO A 9 -33.95 -40.69 -10.19
C PRO A 9 -33.55 -41.25 -8.82
N HIS A 10 -34.16 -42.38 -8.43
CA HIS A 10 -33.73 -43.13 -7.25
C HIS A 10 -32.35 -43.72 -7.54
N THR A 11 -31.38 -43.40 -6.71
CA THR A 11 -29.98 -43.82 -6.84
C THR A 11 -29.83 -45.33 -7.00
N SER A 12 -29.39 -45.79 -8.18
CA SER A 12 -28.31 -46.79 -8.41
C SER A 12 -28.46 -47.52 -9.75
N VAL A 13 -28.10 -46.86 -10.86
CA VAL A 13 -27.44 -47.55 -11.97
C VAL A 13 -26.28 -46.68 -12.43
N VAL A 14 -25.08 -47.11 -12.05
CA VAL A 14 -23.81 -46.57 -12.51
C VAL A 14 -23.67 -46.92 -13.98
N VAL A 15 -23.74 -45.92 -14.88
CA VAL A 15 -22.83 -45.74 -16.02
C VAL A 15 -22.82 -44.23 -16.34
N GLY A 16 -21.64 -43.67 -16.53
CA GLY A 16 -21.35 -42.24 -16.36
C GLY A 16 -22.13 -41.28 -17.25
N SER A 17 -22.66 -40.23 -16.61
CA SER A 17 -22.60 -38.86 -17.12
C SER A 17 -23.00 -37.93 -15.98
N ALA A 18 -22.05 -37.14 -15.49
CA ALA A 18 -22.32 -36.07 -14.55
C ALA A 18 -23.12 -34.98 -15.27
N ASN A 19 -24.47 -35.09 -15.29
CA ASN A 19 -25.46 -34.00 -15.51
C ASN A 19 -26.91 -34.51 -15.69
N ASP A 20 -27.40 -35.47 -14.90
CA ASP A 20 -28.74 -36.04 -15.16
C ASP A 20 -29.86 -35.42 -14.29
N LYS A 21 -30.02 -34.10 -14.40
CA LYS A 21 -31.30 -33.43 -14.07
C LYS A 21 -32.09 -33.31 -15.36
N GLN A 22 -32.97 -34.28 -15.65
CA GLN A 22 -33.88 -34.14 -16.77
C GLN A 22 -35.06 -33.25 -16.36
N ILE A 23 -35.26 -32.17 -17.12
CA ILE A 23 -36.34 -31.21 -16.90
C ILE A 23 -37.65 -31.86 -17.36
N CYS A 24 -38.63 -31.98 -16.46
CA CYS A 24 -39.95 -32.49 -16.82
C CYS A 24 -40.72 -31.43 -17.60
N GLN A 25 -41.53 -31.87 -18.57
CA GLN A 25 -42.43 -30.99 -19.30
C GLN A 25 -43.77 -30.92 -18.56
N ILE A 26 -44.31 -29.71 -18.43
CA ILE A 26 -45.65 -29.49 -17.88
C ILE A 26 -46.63 -29.81 -19.02
N ALA A 27 -47.50 -30.78 -18.78
CA ALA A 27 -48.39 -31.30 -19.80
C ALA A 27 -49.68 -30.48 -19.91
N ASN A 28 -50.25 -30.10 -18.76
CA ASN A 28 -51.47 -29.29 -18.68
C ASN A 28 -51.47 -28.50 -17.36
N GLU A 29 -52.00 -27.28 -17.45
CA GLU A 29 -52.28 -26.41 -16.31
C GLU A 29 -53.79 -26.10 -16.33
N HIS A 30 -54.54 -26.61 -15.34
CA HIS A 30 -55.96 -26.37 -15.24
C HIS A 30 -56.27 -25.54 -13.98
N TYR A 31 -56.76 -24.31 -14.20
CA TYR A 31 -57.25 -23.44 -13.14
C TYR A 31 -58.75 -23.65 -13.00
N ASN A 32 -59.16 -24.35 -11.95
CA ASN A 32 -60.58 -24.43 -11.60
C ASN A 32 -60.95 -23.22 -10.72
N THR A 33 -62.17 -22.70 -10.88
CA THR A 33 -62.67 -21.47 -10.21
C THR A 33 -62.86 -21.60 -8.69
N THR A 34 -62.31 -22.63 -8.07
CA THR A 34 -62.29 -22.89 -6.63
C THR A 34 -60.86 -23.17 -6.17
N GLU A 35 -60.02 -22.13 -6.03
CA GLU A 35 -58.71 -22.07 -5.34
C GLU A 35 -57.66 -23.21 -5.49
N SER A 36 -57.91 -24.24 -6.29
CA SER A 36 -57.02 -25.39 -6.51
C SER A 36 -56.54 -25.38 -7.96
N ALA A 37 -55.25 -25.10 -8.16
CA ALA A 37 -54.59 -25.31 -9.44
C ALA A 37 -54.10 -26.77 -9.52
N GLU A 38 -54.52 -27.49 -10.56
CA GLU A 38 -54.06 -28.85 -10.83
C GLU A 38 -53.00 -28.80 -11.93
N VAL A 39 -51.79 -29.28 -11.63
CA VAL A 39 -50.65 -29.26 -12.55
C VAL A 39 -50.22 -30.71 -12.82
N THR A 40 -50.28 -31.11 -14.08
CA THR A 40 -49.86 -32.45 -14.51
C THR A 40 -48.49 -32.36 -15.19
N CYS A 41 -47.52 -33.14 -14.71
CA CYS A 41 -46.15 -33.14 -15.23
C CYS A 41 -45.78 -34.48 -15.86
N ILE A 42 -45.19 -34.42 -17.05
CA ILE A 42 -44.67 -35.58 -17.78
C ILE A 42 -43.14 -35.56 -17.68
N CYS A 43 -42.59 -36.63 -17.10
CA CYS A 43 -41.15 -36.77 -16.92
C CYS A 43 -40.64 -38.00 -17.69
N PRO A 44 -39.50 -37.90 -18.40
CA PRO A 44 -38.85 -39.05 -19.01
C PRO A 44 -38.15 -39.90 -17.93
N GLY A 45 -38.74 -41.05 -17.62
CA GLY A 45 -38.10 -42.08 -16.78
C GLY A 45 -38.71 -42.26 -15.38
N PRO A 46 -38.40 -43.38 -14.70
CA PRO A 46 -38.89 -43.66 -13.36
C PRO A 46 -38.13 -42.84 -12.31
N GLY A 47 -38.85 -42.26 -11.36
CA GLY A 47 -38.26 -41.48 -10.27
C GLY A 47 -39.31 -40.78 -9.42
N ILE A 48 -38.86 -39.95 -8.48
CA ILE A 48 -39.75 -39.10 -7.68
C ILE A 48 -39.84 -37.74 -8.36
N VAL A 49 -41.07 -37.28 -8.59
CA VAL A 49 -41.36 -35.96 -9.16
C VAL A 49 -41.64 -34.97 -8.04
N TYR A 50 -40.93 -33.85 -8.04
CA TYR A 50 -41.17 -32.73 -7.12
C TYR A 50 -41.78 -31.56 -7.87
N THR A 51 -42.82 -30.95 -7.29
CA THR A 51 -43.45 -29.74 -7.81
C THR A 51 -43.18 -28.56 -6.89
N PHE A 52 -42.77 -27.42 -7.47
CA PHE A 52 -42.51 -26.20 -6.71
C PHE A 52 -43.31 -25.03 -7.31
N LYS A 53 -43.92 -24.23 -6.44
CA LYS A 53 -44.56 -22.96 -6.82
C LYS A 53 -43.50 -21.87 -6.88
N LEU A 54 -43.30 -21.26 -8.04
CA LEU A 54 -42.40 -20.14 -8.23
C LEU A 54 -43.15 -18.85 -7.96
N THR A 55 -42.87 -18.23 -6.83
CA THR A 55 -43.25 -16.83 -6.59
C THR A 55 -42.20 -15.94 -7.24
N ALA A 56 -42.47 -15.51 -8.48
CA ALA A 56 -41.60 -14.59 -9.20
C ALA A 56 -41.63 -13.21 -8.53
N ALA A 57 -40.69 -12.95 -7.62
CA ALA A 57 -40.32 -11.59 -7.27
C ALA A 57 -39.40 -11.06 -8.37
N LEU A 58 -39.87 -10.06 -9.11
CA LEU A 58 -39.20 -9.41 -10.26
C LEU A 58 -37.70 -9.08 -9.99
N PHE A 59 -37.32 -8.92 -8.73
CA PHE A 59 -35.96 -8.59 -8.29
C PHE A 59 -34.96 -9.76 -8.33
N LYS A 60 -35.40 -11.03 -8.35
CA LYS A 60 -34.49 -12.21 -8.36
C LYS A 60 -34.05 -12.67 -9.76
N LEU A 61 -34.75 -12.25 -10.81
CA LEU A 61 -34.43 -12.65 -12.20
C LEU A 61 -33.19 -11.92 -12.75
N LEU A 62 -32.95 -10.69 -12.29
CA LEU A 62 -31.74 -9.94 -12.66
C LEU A 62 -30.46 -10.47 -11.99
N SER A 63 -30.58 -11.30 -10.95
CA SER A 63 -29.41 -11.80 -10.20
C SER A 63 -29.00 -13.23 -10.55
N ALA A 64 -29.69 -13.90 -11.48
CA ALA A 64 -29.61 -15.37 -11.61
C ALA A 64 -28.90 -15.88 -12.88
N ILE A 65 -28.27 -15.02 -13.70
CA ILE A 65 -27.59 -15.48 -14.92
C ILE A 65 -26.12 -15.88 -14.71
N ASP A 66 -25.46 -15.52 -13.60
CA ASP A 66 -24.08 -15.96 -13.32
C ASP A 66 -23.85 -16.28 -11.83
N ALA A 67 -24.61 -17.22 -11.27
CA ALA A 67 -24.28 -17.79 -9.95
C ALA A 67 -23.17 -18.86 -10.08
N VAL A 68 -21.98 -18.41 -10.49
CA VAL A 68 -20.71 -19.13 -10.28
C VAL A 68 -20.49 -19.26 -8.76
N PRO A 69 -20.05 -20.42 -8.23
CA PRO A 69 -19.84 -20.60 -6.80
C PRO A 69 -18.81 -19.58 -6.28
N ASP A 70 -19.23 -18.86 -5.25
CA ASP A 70 -18.63 -17.64 -4.73
C ASP A 70 -17.42 -17.93 -3.81
N ASP A 71 -16.34 -18.48 -4.36
CA ASP A 71 -15.08 -18.72 -3.61
C ASP A 71 -14.10 -17.54 -3.70
N GLY A 72 -14.45 -16.48 -4.46
CA GLY A 72 -13.58 -15.31 -4.71
C GLY A 72 -14.05 -14.00 -4.07
N ARG A 73 -15.18 -13.98 -3.35
CA ARG A 73 -15.75 -12.75 -2.79
C ARG A 73 -15.19 -12.36 -1.43
N THR A 74 -14.72 -13.33 -0.65
CA THR A 74 -14.08 -13.05 0.65
C THR A 74 -12.69 -12.42 0.47
N GLU A 75 -11.93 -12.78 -0.57
CA GLU A 75 -10.64 -12.12 -0.84
C GLU A 75 -10.79 -10.67 -1.32
N ARG A 76 -11.86 -10.35 -2.07
CA ARG A 76 -12.04 -9.01 -2.67
C ARG A 76 -12.42 -7.91 -1.67
N GLU A 77 -13.04 -8.24 -0.54
CA GLU A 77 -13.41 -7.26 0.49
C GLU A 77 -12.24 -6.88 1.42
N GLU A 78 -11.24 -7.75 1.59
CA GLU A 78 -10.03 -7.43 2.37
C GLU A 78 -9.11 -6.43 1.63
N PHE A 79 -9.00 -6.55 0.30
CA PHE A 79 -8.17 -5.64 -0.50
C PHE A 79 -8.68 -4.20 -0.56
N THR A 80 -10.00 -3.99 -0.46
CA THR A 80 -10.57 -2.63 -0.51
C THR A 80 -10.25 -1.83 0.74
N LEU A 81 -10.27 -2.46 1.93
CA LEU A 81 -9.91 -1.79 3.18
C LEU A 81 -8.44 -1.37 3.22
N ILE A 82 -7.54 -2.23 2.73
CA ILE A 82 -6.09 -1.93 2.66
C ILE A 82 -5.85 -0.73 1.74
N TYR A 83 -6.47 -0.71 0.56
CA TYR A 83 -6.28 0.38 -0.40
C TYR A 83 -6.93 1.70 0.05
N PHE A 84 -8.14 1.65 0.61
CA PHE A 84 -8.85 2.85 1.03
C PHE A 84 -8.34 3.47 2.31
N TRP A 85 -7.74 2.70 3.22
CA TRP A 85 -7.31 3.21 4.53
C TRP A 85 -5.80 3.14 4.74
N ILE A 86 -5.18 1.99 4.47
CA ILE A 86 -3.77 1.77 4.80
C ILE A 86 -2.85 2.54 3.85
N LEU A 87 -3.11 2.48 2.54
CA LEU A 87 -2.31 3.19 1.54
C LEU A 87 -2.30 4.73 1.76
N PRO A 88 -3.44 5.42 1.94
CA PRO A 88 -3.42 6.87 2.17
C PRO A 88 -2.83 7.24 3.52
N LEU A 89 -3.01 6.43 4.58
CA LEU A 89 -2.34 6.66 5.87
C LEU A 89 -0.82 6.55 5.74
N LEU A 90 -0.32 5.55 5.00
CA LEU A 90 1.10 5.39 4.73
C LEU A 90 1.66 6.56 3.93
N LEU A 91 0.95 7.02 2.89
CA LEU A 91 1.34 8.20 2.12
C LEU A 91 1.36 9.47 2.99
N LEU A 92 0.34 9.66 3.84
CA LEU A 92 0.27 10.80 4.76
C LEU A 92 1.42 10.76 5.77
N MET A 93 1.78 9.59 6.29
CA MET A 93 2.97 9.42 7.14
C MET A 93 4.26 9.78 6.41
N ILE A 94 4.44 9.36 5.16
CA ILE A 94 5.62 9.73 4.35
C ILE A 94 5.68 11.23 4.14
N VAL A 95 4.54 11.89 3.87
CA VAL A 95 4.47 13.34 3.71
C VAL A 95 4.80 14.06 5.01
N ILE A 96 4.28 13.61 6.16
CA ILE A 96 4.61 14.19 7.47
C ILE A 96 6.11 14.05 7.76
N ILE A 97 6.68 12.87 7.59
CA ILE A 97 8.11 12.62 7.82
C ILE A 97 8.96 13.49 6.88
N SER A 98 8.55 13.58 5.61
CA SER A 98 9.25 14.39 4.61
C SER A 98 9.20 15.87 4.96
N TRP A 99 8.03 16.37 5.37
CA TRP A 99 7.86 17.76 5.79
C TRP A 99 8.66 18.08 7.06
N GLU A 100 8.67 17.17 8.04
CA GLU A 100 9.45 17.37 9.25
C GLU A 100 10.97 17.35 8.94
N ARG A 101 11.41 16.46 8.05
CA ARG A 101 12.80 16.41 7.59
C ARG A 101 13.18 17.68 6.84
N ASP A 102 12.29 18.18 5.98
CA ASP A 102 12.49 19.42 5.24
C ASP A 102 12.60 20.62 6.19
N ARG A 103 11.70 20.71 7.17
CA ARG A 103 11.73 21.75 8.21
C ARG A 103 12.97 21.69 9.11
N ARG A 104 13.57 20.51 9.28
CA ARG A 104 14.85 20.33 9.98
C ARG A 104 16.05 20.76 9.11
N ASN A 105 15.92 20.73 7.78
CA ASN A 105 16.97 21.13 6.85
C ASN A 105 17.04 22.65 6.69
N GLU A 106 15.90 23.37 6.64
CA GLU A 106 15.86 24.84 6.51
C GLU A 106 16.64 25.58 7.61
N LYS A 107 16.74 24.99 8.81
CA LYS A 107 17.37 25.63 9.97
C LYS A 107 18.89 25.53 10.00
N ARG A 108 19.52 24.88 9.02
CA ARG A 108 20.98 24.75 8.96
C ARG A 108 21.54 25.95 8.22
N GLU A 109 22.19 26.86 8.94
CA GLU A 109 22.95 27.94 8.32
C GLU A 109 23.98 27.31 7.36
N PHE A 110 24.08 27.82 6.14
CA PHE A 110 24.93 27.18 5.12
C PHE A 110 26.43 27.31 5.40
N ILE A 111 26.87 28.23 6.26
CA ILE A 111 28.29 28.49 6.54
C ILE A 111 28.47 28.76 8.02
N HIS A 112 29.39 28.06 8.68
CA HIS A 112 29.67 28.20 10.11
C HIS A 112 31.01 28.86 10.39
N VAL A 113 30.98 29.95 11.14
CA VAL A 113 32.21 30.55 11.67
C VAL A 113 32.75 29.68 12.77
N LEU A 114 34.01 29.28 12.66
CA LEU A 114 34.67 28.54 13.73
C LEU A 114 34.80 29.41 14.98
N GLU A 115 34.51 28.80 16.13
CA GLU A 115 34.62 29.41 17.45
C GLU A 115 36.07 29.76 17.83
N ASP A 116 37.05 29.23 17.09
CA ASP A 116 38.49 29.44 17.33
C ASP A 116 39.10 30.66 16.60
N SER A 117 38.25 31.49 15.99
CA SER A 117 38.65 32.71 15.30
C SER A 117 39.36 33.69 16.25
N PHE A 118 40.58 34.11 15.88
CA PHE A 118 41.36 35.04 16.69
C PHE A 118 41.27 36.46 16.12
N PRO A 119 41.12 37.51 16.94
CA PRO A 119 40.86 38.87 16.46
C PRO A 119 41.95 39.49 15.58
N ARG A 120 43.16 38.91 15.56
CA ARG A 120 44.29 39.32 14.71
C ARG A 120 44.31 38.64 13.35
N GLU A 121 43.42 37.69 13.10
CA GLU A 121 43.30 36.97 11.85
C GLU A 121 42.27 37.67 10.97
N THR A 122 42.73 38.18 9.82
CA THR A 122 41.90 39.04 8.95
C THR A 122 41.59 38.41 7.60
N HIS A 123 42.22 37.28 7.27
CA HIS A 123 42.06 36.63 5.98
C HIS A 123 41.08 35.46 6.10
N PRO A 124 39.83 35.58 5.62
CA PRO A 124 38.83 34.52 5.69
C PRO A 124 39.07 33.45 4.62
N TYR A 125 38.89 32.19 5.02
CA TYR A 125 38.89 31.04 4.12
C TYR A 125 37.69 30.16 4.43
N ILE A 126 37.08 29.60 3.39
CA ILE A 126 35.95 28.67 3.51
C ILE A 126 36.44 27.27 3.14
N ILE A 127 36.10 26.29 3.98
CA ILE A 127 36.31 24.88 3.69
C ILE A 127 34.96 24.15 3.71
N GLY A 128 34.72 23.36 2.68
CA GLY A 128 33.62 22.39 2.64
C GLY A 128 34.14 21.00 2.98
N VAL A 129 33.51 20.34 3.94
CA VAL A 129 33.82 18.96 4.31
C VAL A 129 32.61 18.10 3.99
N PHE A 130 32.77 17.24 2.99
CA PHE A 130 31.78 16.24 2.65
C PHE A 130 32.07 14.93 3.37
N THR A 131 31.06 14.42 4.08
CA THR A 131 31.11 13.08 4.65
C THR A 131 30.41 12.11 3.71
N GLY A 132 31.07 11.00 3.39
CA GLY A 132 30.60 10.04 2.39
C GLY A 132 29.18 9.51 2.66
N ARG A 133 28.54 8.97 1.63
CA ARG A 133 27.19 8.38 1.70
C ARG A 133 27.18 6.89 2.05
N ASN A 134 28.32 6.29 2.35
CA ASN A 134 28.35 4.89 2.82
C ASN A 134 27.96 4.80 4.29
N LEU A 135 27.25 3.74 4.68
CA LEU A 135 26.84 3.52 6.07
C LEU A 135 28.05 3.70 7.01
N SER A 136 27.88 4.46 8.09
CA SER A 136 28.95 4.76 9.07
C SER A 136 30.10 5.65 8.56
N SER A 137 29.94 6.40 7.46
CA SER A 137 30.96 7.39 7.04
C SER A 137 30.94 8.69 7.87
N GLY A 138 29.88 8.90 8.66
CA GLY A 138 29.83 10.01 9.61
C GLY A 138 30.71 9.73 10.83
N THR A 139 31.20 10.78 11.48
CA THR A 139 32.03 10.66 12.68
C THR A 139 31.41 11.41 13.86
N GLU A 140 31.58 10.86 15.06
CA GLU A 140 31.30 11.56 16.31
C GLU A 140 32.58 12.12 16.96
N ALA A 141 33.74 11.79 16.38
CA ALA A 141 35.02 12.23 16.90
C ALA A 141 35.24 13.73 16.66
N SER A 142 36.04 14.35 17.51
CA SER A 142 36.51 15.71 17.28
C SER A 142 37.57 15.69 16.17
N VAL A 143 37.22 16.22 15.01
CA VAL A 143 38.13 16.33 13.86
C VAL A 143 38.80 17.70 13.89
N ALA A 144 40.11 17.72 13.70
CA ALA A 144 40.88 18.94 13.56
C ALA A 144 41.56 18.99 12.19
N MET A 145 41.74 20.19 11.65
CA MET A 145 42.40 20.43 10.38
C MET A 145 43.50 21.49 10.51
N LYS A 146 44.47 21.45 9.60
CA LYS A 146 45.46 22.51 9.42
C LYS A 146 45.74 22.64 7.93
N VAL A 147 45.70 23.87 7.43
CA VAL A 147 45.93 24.18 6.02
C VAL A 147 47.34 24.73 5.86
N HIS A 148 48.07 24.16 4.90
CA HIS A 148 49.41 24.61 4.52
C HIS A 148 49.33 25.27 3.15
N GLY A 149 49.68 26.54 3.10
CA GLY A 149 49.78 27.31 1.87
C GLY A 149 51.23 27.50 1.43
N LEU A 150 51.42 28.29 0.38
CA LEU A 150 52.74 28.59 -0.17
C LEU A 150 53.49 29.60 0.71
N ALA A 151 52.79 30.61 1.22
CA ALA A 151 53.39 31.70 1.97
C ALA A 151 53.31 31.48 3.49
N SER A 152 52.27 30.80 3.98
CA SER A 152 52.04 30.59 5.41
C SER A 152 51.23 29.31 5.68
N SER A 153 51.05 28.97 6.95
CA SER A 153 50.19 27.87 7.38
C SER A 153 49.18 28.34 8.41
N SER A 154 47.98 27.77 8.39
CA SER A 154 46.92 28.09 9.36
C SER A 154 47.26 27.51 10.73
N ARG A 155 46.50 27.94 11.75
CA ARG A 155 46.48 27.23 13.03
C ARG A 155 45.74 25.90 12.88
N VAL A 156 45.80 25.09 13.93
CA VAL A 156 44.96 23.89 14.02
C VAL A 156 43.55 24.34 14.37
N HIS A 157 42.61 23.98 13.52
CA HIS A 157 41.21 24.35 13.65
C HIS A 157 40.36 23.12 13.97
N ILE A 158 39.50 23.21 14.99
CA ILE A 158 38.62 22.09 15.37
C ILE A 158 37.28 22.28 14.66
N LEU A 159 36.89 21.30 13.85
CA LEU A 159 35.64 21.29 13.10
C LEU A 159 34.48 20.91 14.02
N ARG A 160 34.03 21.87 14.83
CA ARG A 160 32.91 21.67 15.76
C ARG A 160 31.94 22.83 15.67
N LYS A 161 30.64 22.51 15.83
CA LYS A 161 29.58 23.48 16.06
C LYS A 161 28.86 23.16 17.37
N THR A 162 28.46 24.18 18.12
CA THR A 162 27.66 24.05 19.35
C THR A 162 26.17 23.83 19.08
N SER A 163 25.64 24.37 17.97
CA SER A 163 24.21 24.33 17.65
C SER A 163 23.71 22.95 17.18
N TYR A 164 24.54 22.19 16.46
CA TYR A 164 24.19 20.85 15.99
C TYR A 164 25.45 20.00 15.72
N LYS A 165 25.26 18.68 15.61
CA LYS A 165 26.35 17.73 15.33
C LYS A 165 26.79 17.82 13.85
N ALA A 166 27.99 18.36 13.64
CA ALA A 166 28.67 18.38 12.35
C ALA A 166 29.27 17.00 11.98
N LEU A 167 29.67 16.84 10.72
CA LEU A 167 30.34 15.65 10.17
C LEU A 167 29.50 14.36 10.27
N ASN A 168 28.17 14.52 10.20
CA ASN A 168 27.24 13.41 10.18
C ASN A 168 27.17 12.78 8.80
N TRP A 169 26.91 11.49 8.74
CA TRP A 169 26.84 10.70 7.51
C TRP A 169 26.02 11.36 6.39
N GLY A 170 26.63 11.50 5.20
CA GLY A 170 25.98 12.02 4.00
C GLY A 170 25.66 13.53 4.06
N GLN A 171 26.38 14.30 4.86
CA GLN A 171 26.21 15.74 5.01
C GLN A 171 27.40 16.52 4.45
N ASP A 172 27.09 17.70 3.91
CA ASP A 172 28.02 18.75 3.53
C ASP A 172 28.04 19.81 4.64
N ASP A 173 29.17 19.94 5.34
CA ASP A 173 29.36 20.97 6.35
C ASP A 173 30.38 21.99 5.87
N TRP A 174 30.02 23.26 5.95
CA TRP A 174 30.85 24.38 5.49
C TRP A 174 31.30 25.22 6.68
N PHE A 175 32.58 25.54 6.67
CA PHE A 175 33.25 26.18 7.78
C PHE A 175 34.07 27.36 7.27
N ILE A 176 33.98 28.50 7.97
CA ILE A 176 34.83 29.66 7.74
C ILE A 176 35.82 29.79 8.90
N PHE A 177 37.10 29.90 8.56
CA PHE A 177 38.19 30.13 9.49
C PHE A 177 39.02 31.31 8.99
N TYR A 178 39.73 31.94 9.92
CA TYR A 178 40.55 33.11 9.63
C TYR A 178 42.02 32.76 9.81
N THR A 179 42.86 33.40 9.02
CA THR A 179 44.31 33.29 9.14
C THR A 179 44.95 34.66 9.21
N LYS A 180 46.14 34.70 9.81
CA LYS A 180 46.92 35.93 10.00
C LYS A 180 47.49 36.45 8.68
N GLU A 181 47.98 35.53 7.86
CA GLU A 181 48.65 35.80 6.57
C GLU A 181 47.93 35.02 5.48
N ARG A 182 48.11 35.43 4.22
CA ARG A 182 47.59 34.66 3.10
C ARG A 182 48.31 33.32 3.05
N LEU A 183 47.53 32.24 3.01
CA LEU A 183 48.01 30.87 2.77
C LEU A 183 48.57 30.78 1.36
#